data_AF-A0AAW6KK34-F1
#
_entry.id   AF-A0AAW6KK34-F1
#
_cell.length_a   1.000
_cell.length_b   1.000
_cell.length_c   1.000
_cell.angle_alpha   90.00
_cell.angle_beta   90.00
_cell.angle_gamma   90.00
#
_symmetry.space_group_name_H-M   'P 1'
#
loop_
_entity.id
_entity.type
_entity.pdbx_description
1 polymer ?
#
loop_
_entity_poly.entity_id
_entity_poly.type
_entity_poly.pdbx_seq_one_letter_code
_entity_poly.pdbx_strand_id
1 'polypeptide(L)'
;EFNPDLIHIATPFNIGLAGLKLAKKWNIPVVGSYHTDFDQYLSYYDLQMFSKLLWKYMHWFHKDFRKIFVPSRETFMQLKAKQF
;
A
#
# COMPACT_ATOMS: atom_id res chain seq x y z
N GLU A 1 4.16 -7.18 -27.81
CA GLU A 1 4.61 -6.18 -26.81
C GLU A 1 3.75 -6.28 -25.55
N PHE A 2 4.21 -5.73 -24.43
CA PHE A 2 3.48 -5.77 -23.16
C PHE A 2 2.56 -4.55 -23.03
N ASN A 3 1.25 -4.77 -22.93
CA ASN A 3 0.21 -3.73 -22.82
C ASN A 3 -0.80 -4.13 -21.74
N PRO A 4 -0.49 -3.91 -20.45
CA PRO A 4 -1.33 -4.39 -19.36
C PRO A 4 -2.57 -3.51 -19.15
N ASP A 5 -3.72 -4.13 -18.95
CA ASP A 5 -4.97 -3.41 -18.61
C ASP A 5 -5.04 -3.00 -17.13
N LEU A 6 -4.20 -3.60 -16.28
CA LEU A 6 -4.18 -3.42 -14.83
C LEU A 6 -2.77 -3.70 -14.27
N ILE A 7 -2.36 -2.91 -13.28
CA ILE A 7 -1.14 -3.16 -12.50
C ILE A 7 -1.52 -3.48 -11.05
N HIS A 8 -1.05 -4.64 -10.55
CA HIS A 8 -1.23 -5.03 -9.15
C HIS A 8 0.07 -4.87 -8.38
N ILE A 9 0.07 -3.97 -7.39
CA ILE A 9 1.24 -3.67 -6.56
C ILE A 9 1.12 -4.37 -5.20
N ALA A 10 2.07 -5.25 -4.89
CA ALA A 10 2.06 -6.05 -3.66
C ALA A 10 3.02 -5.54 -2.57
N THR A 11 3.75 -4.43 -2.80
CA THR A 11 4.68 -3.85 -1.84
C THR A 11 4.76 -2.34 -2.01
N PRO A 12 4.81 -1.55 -0.92
CA PRO A 12 4.81 -0.11 -1.01
C PRO A 12 6.21 0.50 -1.15
N PHE A 13 7.25 -0.28 -1.48
CA PHE A 13 8.62 0.21 -1.56
C PHE A 13 9.09 0.48 -3.00
N ASN A 14 10.40 0.46 -3.23
CA ASN A 14 11.10 0.67 -4.49
C ASN A 14 10.36 0.13 -5.73
N ILE A 15 10.01 -1.16 -5.77
CA ILE A 15 9.34 -1.74 -6.94
C ILE A 15 7.88 -1.29 -7.07
N GLY A 16 7.19 -1.07 -5.94
CA GLY A 16 5.84 -0.51 -5.93
C GLY A 16 5.80 0.93 -6.39
N LEU A 17 6.77 1.76 -5.99
CA LEU A 17 6.92 3.13 -6.46
C LEU A 17 7.20 3.19 -7.96
N ALA A 18 8.05 2.29 -8.46
CA ALA A 18 8.31 2.15 -9.90
C ALA A 18 7.02 1.75 -10.65
N GLY A 19 6.27 0.76 -10.14
CA GLY A 19 5.00 0.33 -10.70
C GLY A 19 3.95 1.45 -10.70
N LEU A 20 3.82 2.20 -9.59
CA LEU A 20 2.89 3.33 -9.48
C LEU A 20 3.26 4.47 -10.44
N LYS A 21 4.56 4.77 -10.58
CA LYS A 21 5.05 5.75 -11.55
C LYS A 21 4.73 5.33 -12.98
N LEU A 22 4.92 4.05 -13.30
CA LEU A 22 4.62 3.50 -14.62
C LEU A 22 3.12 3.54 -14.93
N ALA A 23 2.30 3.09 -13.98
CA ALA A 23 0.85 3.11 -14.09
C ALA A 23 0.32 4.52 -14.36
N LYS A 24 0.84 5.54 -13.65
CA LYS A 24 0.52 6.95 -13.90
C LYS A 24 0.95 7.42 -15.28
N LYS A 25 2.16 7.06 -15.72
CA LYS A 25 2.70 7.43 -17.04
C LYS A 25 1.84 6.87 -18.17
N TRP A 26 1.32 5.66 -18.00
CA TRP A 26 0.56 4.95 -19.03
C TRP A 26 -0.96 4.98 -18.83
N ASN A 27 -1.43 5.71 -17.81
CA ASN A 27 -2.84 5.81 -17.45
C ASN A 27 -3.53 4.45 -17.24
N ILE A 28 -2.81 3.50 -16.63
CA ILE A 28 -3.30 2.15 -16.31
C ILE A 28 -3.79 2.11 -14.86
N PRO A 29 -4.98 1.54 -14.58
CA PRO A 29 -5.48 1.44 -13.22
C PRO A 29 -4.58 0.58 -12.33
N VAL A 30 -4.58 0.91 -11.03
CA VAL A 30 -3.77 0.22 -10.02
C VAL A 30 -4.67 -0.41 -8.96
N VAL A 31 -4.35 -1.63 -8.57
CA VAL A 31 -4.84 -2.28 -7.35
C VAL A 31 -3.67 -2.72 -6.49
N GLY A 32 -3.92 -2.96 -5.21
CA GLY A 32 -2.87 -3.32 -4.27
C GLY A 32 -3.26 -4.42 -3.31
N SER A 33 -2.26 -4.99 -2.66
CA SER A 33 -2.49 -5.87 -1.52
C SER A 33 -1.72 -5.40 -0.29
N TYR A 34 -2.40 -5.38 0.85
CA TYR A 34 -1.82 -5.09 2.15
C TYR A 34 -1.61 -6.40 2.90
N HIS A 35 -0.38 -6.92 2.87
CA HIS A 35 -0.01 -8.19 3.52
C HIS A 35 1.10 -8.05 4.56
N THR A 36 1.68 -6.85 4.71
CA THR A 36 2.70 -6.56 5.72
C THR A 36 2.20 -5.46 6.64
N ASP A 37 2.07 -5.78 7.92
CA ASP A 37 1.73 -4.81 8.95
C ASP A 37 2.97 -4.01 9.37
N PHE A 38 3.25 -2.93 8.65
CA PHE A 38 4.41 -2.09 8.93
C PHE A 38 4.32 -1.37 10.29
N ASP A 39 3.11 -1.10 10.80
CA ASP A 39 2.94 -0.42 12.10
C ASP A 39 3.35 -1.37 13.23
N GLN A 40 2.99 -2.65 13.12
CA GLN A 40 3.47 -3.68 14.05
C GLN A 40 4.99 -3.85 13.99
N TYR A 41 5.59 -3.80 12.80
CA TYR A 41 7.05 -3.86 12.66
C TYR A 41 7.76 -2.68 13.32
N LEU A 42 7.20 -1.47 13.25
CA LEU A 42 7.76 -0.33 13.99
C LEU A 42 7.77 -0.59 15.50
N SER A 43 6.70 -1.18 16.04
CA SER A 43 6.65 -1.55 17.46
C SER A 43 7.70 -2.61 17.80
N TYR A 44 7.92 -3.60 16.93
CA TYR A 44 8.90 -4.66 17.15
C TYR A 44 10.34 -4.15 17.20
N TYR A 45 10.66 -3.08 16.47
CA TYR A 45 11.99 -2.47 16.44
C TYR A 45 12.15 -1.26 17.36
N ASP A 46 11.23 -1.01 18.29
CA ASP A 46 11.23 0.17 19.17
C ASP A 46 11.19 1.52 18.42
N LEU A 47 10.58 1.54 17.23
CA LEU A 47 10.47 2.68 16.32
C LEU A 47 9.04 3.27 16.24
N GLN A 48 8.20 3.01 17.25
CA GLN A 48 6.78 3.40 17.22
C GLN A 48 6.54 4.91 17.05
N MET A 49 7.52 5.75 17.41
CA MET A 49 7.45 7.20 17.19
C MET A 49 7.27 7.57 15.70
N PHE A 50 7.67 6.70 14.77
CA PHE A 50 7.53 6.89 13.33
C PHE A 50 6.17 6.45 12.77
N SER A 51 5.26 5.91 13.59
CA SER A 51 3.95 5.40 13.16
C SER A 51 3.14 6.44 12.39
N LYS A 52 3.12 7.70 12.85
CA LYS A 52 2.41 8.79 12.16
C LYS A 52 2.98 9.05 10.76
N LEU A 53 4.30 9.02 10.61
CA LEU A 53 4.97 9.22 9.33
C LEU A 53 4.69 8.04 8.39
N LEU A 54 4.75 6.82 8.92
CA LEU A 54 4.40 5.60 8.19
C LEU A 54 2.98 5.66 7.63
N TRP A 55 1.98 5.98 8.46
CA TRP A 55 0.59 6.05 7.99
C TRP A 55 0.39 7.17 6.97
N LYS A 56 1.02 8.33 7.15
CA LYS A 56 1.01 9.40 6.14
C LYS A 56 1.56 8.91 4.79
N TYR A 57 2.64 8.13 4.82
CA TYR A 57 3.20 7.51 3.63
C TYR A 57 2.25 6.47 3.01
N MET A 58 1.68 5.57 3.83
CA MET A 58 0.79 4.52 3.35
C MET A 58 -0.48 5.10 2.70
N HIS A 59 -1.10 6.13 3.30
CA HIS A 59 -2.23 6.82 2.68
C HIS A 59 -1.83 7.49 1.36
N TRP A 60 -0.70 8.20 1.32
CA TRP A 60 -0.23 8.83 0.08
C TRP A 60 0.07 7.81 -1.02
N PHE A 61 0.69 6.69 -0.69
CA PHE A 61 1.09 5.66 -1.64
C PHE A 61 -0.14 4.98 -2.26
N HIS A 62 -1.14 4.66 -1.44
CA HIS A 62 -2.33 3.94 -1.88
C HIS A 62 -3.47 4.84 -2.39
N LYS A 63 -3.35 6.18 -2.31
CA LYS A 63 -4.44 7.10 -2.66
C LYS A 63 -4.99 6.92 -4.09
N ASP A 64 -4.15 6.48 -5.03
CA ASP A 64 -4.50 6.32 -6.45
C ASP A 64 -4.93 4.87 -6.77
N PHE A 65 -5.02 4.00 -5.76
CA PHE A 65 -5.38 2.59 -5.94
C PHE A 65 -6.90 2.46 -5.97
N ARG A 66 -7.43 1.75 -6.97
CA ARG A 66 -8.88 1.49 -7.09
C ARG A 66 -9.39 0.53 -6.02
N LYS A 67 -8.54 -0.38 -5.56
CA LYS A 67 -8.86 -1.35 -4.50
C LYS A 67 -7.59 -1.81 -3.80
N ILE A 68 -7.71 -2.06 -2.51
CA ILE A 68 -6.69 -2.69 -1.67
C ILE A 68 -7.28 -3.98 -1.14
N PHE A 69 -6.61 -5.10 -1.40
CA PHE A 69 -6.96 -6.41 -0.90
C PHE A 69 -6.22 -6.69 0.41
N VAL A 70 -6.90 -7.35 1.33
CA VAL A 70 -6.37 -7.70 2.66
C VAL A 70 -6.57 -9.20 2.87
N PRO A 71 -5.72 -9.88 3.65
CA PRO A 71 -5.73 -11.34 3.77
C PRO A 71 -6.86 -11.87 4.64
N SER A 72 -7.42 -11.05 5.53
CA SER A 72 -8.47 -11.46 6.46
C SER A 72 -9.40 -10.31 6.85
N ARG A 73 -10.51 -10.67 7.50
CA ARG A 73 -11.47 -9.71 8.05
C ARG A 73 -10.85 -8.91 9.21
N GLU A 74 -9.95 -9.51 9.96
CA GLU A 74 -9.24 -8.89 11.07
C GLU A 74 -8.35 -7.75 10.55
N THR A 75 -7.53 -8.00 9.51
CA THR A 75 -6.72 -6.96 8.89
C THR A 75 -7.59 -5.84 8.31
N PHE A 76 -8.74 -6.18 7.71
CA PHE A 76 -9.69 -5.17 7.23
C PHE A 76 -10.17 -4.24 8.36
N MET A 77 -10.58 -4.80 9.50
CA MET A 77 -11.06 -4.02 10.65
C MET A 77 -9.97 -3.15 11.26
N GLN A 78 -8.75 -3.67 11.37
CA GLN A 78 -7.58 -2.93 11.86
C GLN A 78 -7.28 -1.71 10.98
N LEU A 79 -7.25 -1.89 9.66
CA LEU A 79 -6.98 -0.81 8.71
C LEU A 79 -8.09 0.24 8.70
N LYS A 80 -9.35 -0.20 8.76
CA LYS A 80 -10.51 0.71 8.87
C LYS A 80 -10.42 1.59 10.12
N ALA A 81 -9.96 1.05 11.26
CA ALA A 81 -9.75 1.83 12.48
C ALA A 81 -8.65 2.90 12.34
N LYS A 82 -7.71 2.70 11.41
CA LYS A 82 -6.65 3.66 11.04
C LYS A 82 -7.09 4.62 9.92
N GLN A 83 -8.36 4.58 9.51
CA GLN A 83 -8.90 5.35 8.38
C GLN A 83 -8.20 5.06 7.04
N PHE A 84 -7.65 3.85 6.89
CA PHE A 84 -6.98 3.36 5.69
C PHE A 84 -7.93 2.53 4.82
#